data_AF-A0A8T9SWL0-F1
#
_entry.id   AF-A0A8T9SWL0-F1
#
_cell.length_a   1.000
_cell.length_b   1.000
_cell.length_c   1.000
_cell.angle_alpha   90.00
_cell.angle_beta   90.00
_cell.angle_gamma   90.00
#
_symmetry.space_group_name_H-M   'P 1'
#
loop_
_entity.id
_entity.type
_entity.pdbx_description
1 polymer ?
#
loop_
_entity_poly.entity_id
_entity_poly.type
_entity_poly.pdbx_seq_one_letter_code
_entity_poly.pdbx_strand_id
1 'polypeptide(L)' 'MPALTFLRVKFTSNNVIFQLSDNSTHYRLYTAMPFTFLYETQATQAQREDYDIIANGKIVEWAELGQMVTVEQVVG' A
#
# COMPACT_ATOMS: atom_id res chain seq x y z
N MET A 1 -4.06 -1.30 19.38
CA MET A 1 -3.48 -2.24 18.39
C MET A 1 -1.99 -1.98 18.30
N PRO A 2 -1.15 -2.99 18.03
CA PRO A 2 0.27 -2.75 17.81
C PRO A 2 0.47 -1.86 16.57
N ALA A 3 1.54 -1.06 16.57
CA ALA A 3 1.76 -0.03 15.56
C ALA A 3 2.16 -0.65 14.21
N LEU A 4 1.19 -0.87 13.32
CA LEU A 4 1.42 -1.49 12.01
C LEU A 4 2.20 -0.60 11.05
N THR A 5 3.04 -1.20 10.23
CA THR A 5 3.83 -0.56 9.15
C THR A 5 3.75 -1.41 7.88
N PHE A 6 3.76 -0.76 6.72
CA PHE A 6 3.86 -1.42 5.43
C PHE A 6 5.22 -2.11 5.27
N LEU A 7 5.18 -3.34 4.75
CA LEU A 7 6.36 -4.10 4.35
C LEU A 7 6.51 -4.17 2.84
N ARG A 8 5.38 -4.36 2.14
CA ARG A 8 5.33 -4.43 0.68
C ARG A 8 3.91 -4.22 0.18
N VAL A 9 3.82 -3.83 -1.08
CA VAL A 9 2.59 -3.81 -1.85
C VAL A 9 2.66 -4.88 -2.93
N LYS A 10 1.54 -5.58 -3.14
CA LYS A 10 1.37 -6.58 -4.20
C LYS A 10 0.19 -6.20 -5.06
N PHE A 11 0.36 -6.34 -6.36
CA PHE A 11 -0.67 -6.04 -7.34
C PHE A 11 -1.32 -7.33 -7.84
N THR A 12 -2.63 -7.30 -7.99
CA THR A 12 -3.41 -8.35 -8.65
C THR A 12 -4.23 -7.72 -9.77
N SER A 13 -4.97 -8.52 -10.54
CA SER A 13 -5.82 -8.00 -11.62
C SER A 13 -6.87 -6.98 -11.14
N ASN A 14 -7.35 -7.10 -9.90
CA ASN A 14 -8.47 -6.31 -9.39
C ASN A 14 -8.18 -5.55 -8.09
N ASN A 15 -7.11 -5.92 -7.37
CA ASN A 15 -6.83 -5.38 -6.04
C ASN A 15 -5.35 -5.06 -5.83
N VAL A 16 -5.13 -4.06 -4.97
CA VAL A 16 -3.83 -3.78 -4.35
C VAL A 16 -3.83 -4.43 -2.98
N ILE A 17 -2.88 -5.34 -2.74
CA ILE A 17 -2.72 -6.05 -1.48
C ILE A 17 -1.56 -5.41 -0.72
N PHE A 18 -1.87 -4.83 0.43
CA PHE A 18 -0.89 -4.31 1.38
C PHE A 18 -0.51 -5.40 2.36
N GLN A 19 0.79 -5.64 2.50
CA GLN A 19 1.30 -6.43 3.62
C GLN A 19 1.79 -5.49 4.71
N LEU A 20 1.17 -5.57 5.89
CA LEU A 20 1.58 -4.86 7.08
C LEU A 20 2.21 -5.80 8.11
N SER A 21 3.03 -5.25 9.00
CA SER A 21 3.57 -5.92 10.18
C SER A 21 3.65 -4.94 11.33
N ASP A 22 3.62 -5.44 12.56
CA ASP A 22 3.90 -4.66 13.76
C ASP A 22 5.41 -4.64 14.12
N ASN A 23 6.27 -4.99 13.15
CA ASN A 23 7.70 -5.24 13.33
C ASN A 23 8.04 -6.43 14.24
N SER A 24 7.05 -7.25 14.62
CA SER A 24 7.30 -8.59 15.13
C SER A 24 7.48 -9.57 13.96
N THR A 25 8.25 -10.63 14.21
CA THR A 25 8.42 -11.73 13.26
C THR A 25 7.14 -12.52 13.00
N HIS A 26 6.12 -12.39 13.86
CA HIS A 26 4.97 -13.30 13.89
C HIS A 26 3.68 -12.67 13.37
N TYR A 27 3.56 -11.34 13.34
CA TYR A 27 2.33 -10.69 12.90
C TYR A 27 2.47 -10.08 11.50
N ARG A 28 1.65 -10.58 10.58
CA ARG A 28 1.48 -10.02 9.24
C ARG A 28 -0.01 -9.88 8.95
N LEU A 29 -0.43 -8.68 8.59
CA LEU A 29 -1.78 -8.40 8.12
C LEU A 29 -1.74 -8.21 6.61
N TYR A 30 -2.71 -8.79 5.91
CA TYR A 30 -2.90 -8.59 4.48
C TYR A 30 -4.26 -7.96 4.26
N THR A 31 -4.26 -6.80 3.62
CA THR A 31 -5.47 -6.02 3.40
C THR A 31 -5.52 -5.63 1.94
N ALA A 32 -6.69 -5.79 1.34
CA ALA A 32 -6.92 -5.53 -0.07
C ALA A 32 -7.74 -4.24 -0.22
N MET A 33 -7.30 -3.35 -1.08
CA MET A 33 -8.09 -2.23 -1.56
C MET A 33 -8.40 -2.41 -3.05
N PRO A 34 -9.58 -1.96 -3.51
CA PRO A 34 -9.89 -1.94 -4.93
C PRO A 34 -8.82 -1.20 -5.70
N PHE A 35 -8.36 -1.76 -6.81
CA PHE A 35 -7.28 -1.17 -7.62
C PHE A 35 -7.70 0.16 -8.31
N THR A 36 -8.98 0.52 -8.24
CA THR A 36 -9.57 1.70 -8.88
C THR A 36 -8.94 3.02 -8.43
N PHE A 37 -8.48 3.16 -7.18
CA PHE A 37 -7.82 4.39 -6.72
C PHE A 37 -6.50 4.69 -7.46
N LEU A 38 -5.89 3.68 -8.09
CA LEU A 38 -4.69 3.82 -8.94
C LEU A 38 -5.01 3.98 -10.44
N TYR A 39 -6.28 3.90 -10.85
CA TYR A 39 -6.69 3.94 -12.27
C TYR A 39 -7.46 5.18 -12.69
N GLU A 40 -7.78 6.11 -11.78
CA GLU A 40 -8.46 7.34 -12.16
C GLU A 40 -7.67 8.18 -13.19
N THR A 41 -6.37 7.92 -13.37
CA THR A 41 -5.44 8.71 -14.19
C THR A 41 -4.90 8.02 -15.45
N GLN A 42 -5.42 6.85 -15.86
CA GLN A 42 -4.82 6.04 -16.95
C GLN A 42 -3.36 5.61 -16.70
N ALA A 43 -2.97 5.38 -15.45
CA ALA A 43 -1.62 4.96 -15.08
C ALA A 43 -1.13 3.73 -15.88
N THR A 44 0.15 3.70 -16.24
CA THR A 44 0.78 2.48 -16.80
C THR A 44 1.08 1.46 -15.70
N GLN A 45 1.41 0.22 -16.06
CA GLN A 45 1.83 -0.78 -15.06
C GLN A 45 3.09 -0.33 -14.30
N ALA A 46 4.07 0.25 -15.01
CA ALA A 46 5.29 0.76 -14.39
C ALA A 46 4.99 1.80 -13.30
N GLN A 47 4.11 2.76 -13.59
CA GLN A 47 3.73 3.81 -12.64
C GLN A 47 2.99 3.31 -11.41
N ARG A 48 2.32 2.17 -11.53
CA ARG A 48 1.64 1.53 -10.38
C ARG A 48 2.59 0.71 -9.54
N GLU A 49 3.61 0.12 -10.15
CA GLU A 49 4.61 -0.66 -9.45
C GLU A 49 5.73 0.22 -8.86
N ASP A 50 5.84 1.46 -9.35
CA ASP A 50 6.73 2.49 -8.83
C ASP A 50 6.08 3.18 -7.61
N TYR A 51 6.31 2.58 -6.44
CA TYR A 51 5.86 3.11 -5.16
C TYR A 51 7.00 3.12 -4.15
N ASP A 52 6.92 4.07 -3.22
CA ASP A 52 7.81 4.17 -2.09
C ASP A 52 7.07 3.93 -0.77
N ILE A 53 7.75 3.27 0.17
CA ILE A 53 7.30 3.13 1.54
C ILE A 53 8.05 4.15 2.39
N ILE A 54 7.36 5.19 2.83
CA ILE A 54 7.94 6.35 3.52
C ILE A 54 7.42 6.48 4.95
N ALA A 55 7.87 7.53 5.65
CA ALA A 55 7.42 7.87 7.01
C ALA A 55 7.52 6.67 7.99
N ASN A 56 8.67 6.00 8.01
CA ASN A 56 8.92 4.80 8.83
C ASN A 56 7.89 3.68 8.57
N GLY A 57 7.49 3.50 7.31
CA GLY A 57 6.54 2.46 6.92
C GLY A 57 5.08 2.79 7.18
N LYS A 58 4.74 4.06 7.42
CA LYS A 58 3.36 4.45 7.70
C LYS A 58 2.57 4.87 6.47
N ILE A 59 3.26 5.13 5.36
CA ILE A 59 2.67 5.63 4.13
C ILE A 59 3.27 4.87 2.94
N VAL A 60 2.42 4.47 2.01
CA VAL A 60 2.80 4.12 0.64
C VAL A 60 2.51 5.32 -0.25
N GLU A 61 3.49 5.77 -1.01
CA GLU A 61 3.38 6.88 -1.94
C GLU A 61 3.60 6.40 -3.37
N TRP A 62 2.72 6.82 -4.29
CA TRP A 62 2.92 6.75 -5.73
C TRP A 62 3.15 8.16 -6.25
N ALA A 63 4.41 8.61 -6.24
CA ALA A 63 4.77 9.99 -6.52
C ALA A 63 4.30 10.47 -7.90
N GLU A 64 4.45 9.63 -8.93
CA GLU A 64 4.01 9.97 -10.29
C GLU A 64 2.48 10.07 -10.43
N LEU A 65 1.73 9.42 -9.55
CA LEU A 65 0.27 9.46 -9.55
C LEU A 65 -0.30 10.50 -8.58
N GLY A 66 0.55 11.11 -7.75
CA GLY A 66 0.14 12.01 -6.67
C GLY A 66 -0.76 11.32 -5.64
N GLN A 67 -0.66 9.99 -5.51
CA GLN A 67 -1.50 9.19 -4.62
C GLN A 67 -0.72 8.74 -3.39
N MET A 68 -1.39 8.72 -2.24
CA MET A 68 -0.84 8.26 -0.98
C MET A 68 -1.86 7.40 -0.24
N VAL A 69 -1.36 6.33 0.37
CA VAL A 69 -2.17 5.44 1.22
C VAL A 69 -1.49 5.30 2.59
N THR A 70 -2.23 5.59 3.65
CA THR A 70 -1.76 5.46 5.03
C THR A 70 -2.15 4.12 5.63
N VAL A 71 -1.41 3.68 6.66
CA VAL A 71 -1.77 2.46 7.41
C VAL A 71 -3.20 2.54 7.95
N GLU A 72 -3.60 3.70 8.47
CA GLU A 72 -4.93 3.94 9.05
C GLU A 72 -6.05 3.72 8.03
N GLN A 73 -5.88 4.24 6.80
CA GLN A 73 -6.84 4.04 5.72
C GLN A 73 -7.02 2.56 5.35
N VAL A 74 -5.98 1.76 5.52
CA VAL A 74 -5.98 0.34 5.16
C VAL A 74 -6.57 -0.55 6.27
N VAL A 75 -6.40 -0.17 7.54
CA VAL A 75 -6.81 -1.01 8.69
C VAL A 75 -8.16 -0.62 9.30
N GLY A 76 -8.61 0.62 9.10
CA GLY A 76 -9.88 1.12 9.65
C GLY A 76 -9.79 1.58 11.11
#